data_AF-A0A367ELH7-F1
#
_entry.id   AF-A0A367ELH7-F1
#
_cell.length_a   1.000
_cell.length_b   1.000
_cell.length_c   1.000
_cell.angle_alpha   90.00
_cell.angle_beta   90.00
_cell.angle_gamma   90.00
#
_symmetry.space_group_name_H-M   'P 1'
#
loop_
_entity.id
_entity.type
_entity.pdbx_description
1 polymer ?
#
loop_
_entity_poly.entity_id
_entity_poly.type
_entity_poly.pdbx_seq_one_letter_code
_entity_poly.pdbx_strand_id
1 'polypeptide(L)'
;MTDREFYEQEHPNTLTKEGEILDCATVRGVFYAAVRQKDSREVWALVVLMRRSGGYFNFTYKVLSDTSGPVEDRCPIRILDLLTPLSTCSHDQEYCRLCNAEITPADGQWLSHARPAQRPEVAGPRCYSGYPYGANAPDGGAPFHEPGGTATCSTCWARDWRDRCRANAERETQARTRARTVRPGTCLRFTRPMQFSNGEERDTFTFETRSTFRSPDSDRRYRIPRWRTDYDYEIVNPTQS
;
A
#
# COMPACT_ATOMS: atom_id res chain seq x y z
N MET A 1 -20.59 -19.81 -3.70
CA MET A 1 -19.69 -19.28 -4.74
C MET A 1 -18.53 -18.58 -4.06
N THR A 2 -17.32 -19.04 -4.31
CA THR A 2 -16.08 -18.39 -3.88
C THR A 2 -15.80 -17.16 -4.74
N ASP A 3 -14.97 -16.23 -4.26
CA ASP A 3 -14.57 -15.07 -5.07
C ASP A 3 -13.86 -15.51 -6.38
N ARG A 4 -13.13 -16.63 -6.34
CA ARG A 4 -12.52 -17.24 -7.54
C ARG A 4 -13.56 -17.62 -8.59
N GLU A 5 -14.54 -18.45 -8.20
CA GLU A 5 -15.61 -18.91 -9.10
C GLU A 5 -16.40 -17.73 -9.66
N PHE A 6 -16.66 -16.71 -8.82
CA PHE A 6 -17.32 -15.48 -9.25
C PHE A 6 -16.55 -14.78 -10.37
N TYR A 7 -15.25 -14.54 -10.18
CA TYR A 7 -14.46 -13.83 -11.20
C TYR A 7 -14.21 -14.67 -12.45
N GLU A 8 -14.04 -15.98 -12.34
CA GLU A 8 -13.96 -16.89 -13.50
C GLU A 8 -15.25 -16.85 -14.34
N GLN A 9 -16.42 -16.67 -13.71
CA GLN A 9 -17.71 -16.50 -14.38
C GLN A 9 -17.88 -15.10 -15.01
N GLU A 10 -17.43 -14.03 -14.32
CA GLU A 10 -17.55 -12.65 -14.80
C GLU A 10 -16.57 -12.31 -15.93
N HIS A 11 -15.38 -12.93 -15.92
CA HIS A 11 -14.32 -12.69 -16.90
C HIS A 11 -13.86 -14.00 -17.57
N PRO A 12 -14.77 -14.75 -18.21
CA PRO A 12 -14.47 -16.10 -18.70
C PRO A 12 -13.47 -16.11 -19.84
N ASN A 13 -13.39 -15.03 -20.63
CA ASN A 13 -12.39 -14.92 -21.69
C ASN A 13 -10.97 -14.85 -21.07
N THR A 14 -10.75 -13.90 -20.17
CA THR A 14 -9.43 -13.65 -19.58
C THR A 14 -9.00 -14.72 -18.58
N LEU A 15 -9.92 -15.25 -17.76
CA LEU A 15 -9.56 -16.12 -16.62
C LEU A 15 -9.75 -17.61 -16.88
N THR A 16 -10.45 -17.98 -17.96
CA THR A 16 -10.77 -19.38 -18.26
C THR A 16 -10.42 -19.78 -19.69
N LYS A 17 -10.73 -18.95 -20.71
CA LYS A 17 -10.42 -19.28 -22.12
C LYS A 17 -8.95 -19.03 -22.44
N GLU A 18 -8.49 -17.82 -22.19
CA GLU A 18 -7.14 -17.33 -22.51
C GLU A 18 -6.16 -17.48 -21.35
N GLY A 19 -6.66 -17.56 -20.12
CA GLY A 19 -5.84 -17.71 -18.92
C GLY A 19 -6.33 -18.79 -17.96
N GLU A 20 -5.62 -18.91 -16.85
CA GLU A 20 -5.98 -19.74 -15.70
C GLU A 20 -5.45 -19.11 -14.40
N ILE A 21 -6.26 -19.14 -13.34
CA ILE A 21 -5.83 -18.69 -12.01
C ILE A 21 -4.96 -19.78 -11.36
N LEU A 22 -3.70 -19.46 -11.05
CA LEU A 22 -2.77 -20.36 -10.36
C LEU A 22 -2.98 -20.33 -8.83
N ASP A 23 -3.13 -19.14 -8.25
CA ASP A 23 -3.44 -18.92 -6.84
C ASP A 23 -4.21 -17.61 -6.69
N CYS A 24 -5.04 -17.49 -5.66
CA CYS A 24 -5.82 -16.30 -5.37
C CYS A 24 -6.10 -16.10 -3.86
N ALA A 25 -6.37 -14.86 -3.46
CA ALA A 25 -6.79 -14.53 -2.10
C ALA A 25 -7.61 -13.24 -2.07
N THR A 26 -8.58 -13.18 -1.16
CA THR A 26 -9.28 -11.94 -0.83
C THR A 26 -8.76 -11.38 0.48
N VAL A 27 -8.11 -10.21 0.42
CA VAL A 27 -7.54 -9.53 1.58
C VAL A 27 -8.12 -8.13 1.69
N ARG A 28 -8.85 -7.86 2.78
CA ARG A 28 -9.48 -6.57 3.09
C ARG A 28 -10.31 -5.97 1.94
N GLY A 29 -11.13 -6.80 1.30
CA GLY A 29 -12.00 -6.36 0.21
C GLY A 29 -11.29 -6.19 -1.13
N VAL A 30 -10.08 -6.76 -1.27
CA VAL A 30 -9.34 -6.80 -2.53
C VAL A 30 -9.06 -8.24 -2.89
N PHE A 31 -9.49 -8.67 -4.06
CA PHE A 31 -9.18 -9.99 -4.60
C PHE A 31 -7.89 -9.89 -5.42
N TYR A 32 -6.89 -10.69 -5.06
CA TYR A 32 -5.62 -10.83 -5.77
C TYR A 32 -5.56 -12.20 -6.40
N ALA A 33 -5.07 -12.31 -7.63
CA ALA A 33 -4.79 -13.59 -8.27
C ALA A 33 -3.56 -13.53 -9.16
N ALA A 34 -2.80 -14.64 -9.21
CA ALA A 34 -1.79 -14.88 -10.22
C ALA A 34 -2.45 -15.59 -11.40
N VAL A 35 -2.49 -14.94 -12.56
CA VAL A 35 -3.18 -15.46 -13.75
C VAL A 35 -2.13 -15.80 -14.81
N ARG A 36 -2.06 -17.08 -15.19
CA ARG A 36 -1.20 -17.55 -16.27
C ARG A 36 -1.94 -17.44 -17.59
N GLN A 37 -1.39 -16.72 -18.55
CA GLN A 37 -1.85 -16.73 -19.94
C GLN A 37 -1.46 -18.05 -20.61
N LYS A 38 -2.34 -18.62 -21.42
CA LYS A 38 -2.11 -19.94 -22.03
C LYS A 38 -1.17 -19.91 -23.22
N ASP A 39 -1.14 -18.80 -23.96
CA ASP A 39 -0.33 -18.60 -25.15
C ASP A 39 1.14 -18.26 -24.81
N SER A 40 1.35 -17.19 -24.03
CA SER A 40 2.67 -16.68 -23.65
C SER A 40 3.27 -17.43 -22.46
N ARG A 41 2.44 -18.14 -21.67
CA ARG A 41 2.77 -18.66 -20.33
C ARG A 41 3.15 -17.58 -19.33
N GLU A 42 2.99 -16.31 -19.65
CA GLU A 42 3.24 -15.20 -18.74
C GLU A 42 2.23 -15.22 -17.58
N VAL A 43 2.71 -14.97 -16.37
CA VAL A 43 1.89 -14.88 -15.16
C VAL A 43 1.87 -13.43 -14.68
N TRP A 44 0.69 -12.83 -14.72
CA TRP A 44 0.45 -11.45 -14.29
C TRP A 44 -0.47 -11.40 -13.07
N ALA A 45 -0.46 -10.28 -12.35
CA ALA A 45 -1.28 -10.11 -11.16
C ALA A 45 -2.62 -9.45 -11.51
N LEU A 46 -3.72 -10.14 -11.25
CA LEU A 46 -5.06 -9.57 -11.22
C LEU A 46 -5.34 -8.98 -9.84
N VAL A 47 -5.75 -7.72 -9.80
CA VAL A 47 -6.09 -7.00 -8.56
C VAL A 47 -7.50 -6.42 -8.70
N VAL A 48 -8.44 -6.89 -7.89
CA VAL A 48 -9.84 -6.46 -7.97
C VAL A 48 -10.29 -5.84 -6.67
N LEU A 49 -10.55 -4.54 -6.69
CA LEU A 49 -11.05 -3.79 -5.55
C LEU A 49 -12.55 -3.99 -5.46
N MET A 50 -13.05 -4.47 -4.32
CA MET A 50 -14.45 -4.82 -4.12
C MET A 50 -15.07 -3.91 -3.06
N ARG A 51 -16.28 -3.43 -3.33
CA ARG A 51 -17.09 -2.70 -2.35
C ARG A 51 -18.45 -3.37 -2.20
N ARG A 52 -18.85 -3.58 -0.94
CA ARG A 52 -20.19 -4.05 -0.56
C ARG A 52 -20.91 -2.96 0.25
N SER A 53 -22.17 -2.67 -0.06
CA SER A 53 -23.05 -1.75 0.67
C SER A 53 -24.37 -2.42 1.05
N GLY A 54 -25.24 -1.76 1.82
CA GLY A 54 -26.49 -2.37 2.33
C GLY A 54 -27.71 -2.25 1.40
N GLY A 55 -27.57 -1.71 0.18
CA GLY A 55 -28.68 -1.38 -0.72
C GLY A 55 -28.91 -2.35 -1.88
N TYR A 56 -29.80 -1.99 -2.82
CA TYR A 56 -30.14 -2.83 -3.99
C TYR A 56 -28.98 -2.98 -4.98
N PHE A 57 -28.19 -1.91 -5.19
CA PHE A 57 -26.90 -1.94 -5.89
C PHE A 57 -25.76 -2.04 -4.86
N ASN A 58 -25.73 -3.17 -4.15
CA ASN A 58 -24.81 -3.37 -3.05
C ASN A 58 -23.40 -3.77 -3.47
N PHE A 59 -23.13 -4.18 -4.70
CA PHE A 59 -21.84 -4.71 -5.07
C PHE A 59 -21.23 -3.96 -6.26
N THR A 60 -20.01 -3.45 -6.07
CA THR A 60 -19.20 -2.87 -7.15
C THR A 60 -17.78 -3.38 -7.06
N TYR A 61 -17.12 -3.48 -8.22
CA TYR A 61 -15.71 -3.82 -8.27
C TYR A 61 -14.97 -3.08 -9.37
N LYS A 62 -13.65 -2.94 -9.21
CA LYS A 62 -12.74 -2.39 -10.23
C LYS A 62 -11.59 -3.36 -10.44
N VAL A 63 -11.38 -3.75 -11.69
CA VAL A 63 -10.28 -4.63 -12.11
C VAL A 63 -9.05 -3.79 -12.44
N LEU A 64 -7.89 -4.23 -11.97
CA LEU A 64 -6.56 -3.65 -12.19
C LEU A 64 -5.54 -4.77 -12.40
N SER A 65 -4.39 -4.41 -12.95
CA SER A 65 -3.18 -5.24 -13.00
C SER A 65 -2.07 -4.67 -12.11
N ASP A 66 -1.02 -5.43 -11.82
CA ASP A 66 0.22 -4.89 -11.21
C ASP A 66 0.81 -3.74 -12.04
N THR A 67 0.74 -3.87 -13.37
CA THR A 67 1.16 -2.83 -14.32
C THR A 67 0.31 -1.55 -14.29
N SER A 68 -0.79 -1.51 -13.52
CA SER A 68 -1.60 -0.32 -13.31
C SER A 68 -1.24 0.45 -12.03
N GLY A 69 -0.24 -0.02 -11.27
CA GLY A 69 0.22 0.58 -10.01
C GLY A 69 -0.87 0.72 -8.93
N PRO A 70 -1.59 -0.34 -8.53
CA PRO A 70 -2.61 -0.24 -7.49
C PRO A 70 -2.05 0.32 -6.18
N VAL A 71 -2.87 1.06 -5.43
CA VAL A 71 -2.46 1.54 -4.09
C VAL A 71 -2.50 0.38 -3.09
N GLU A 72 -3.40 -0.56 -3.30
CA GLU A 72 -3.62 -1.75 -2.47
C GLU A 72 -2.42 -2.70 -2.55
N ASP A 73 -1.64 -2.75 -1.46
CA ASP A 73 -0.35 -3.42 -1.35
C ASP A 73 -0.40 -4.67 -0.45
N ARG A 74 -1.57 -5.28 -0.29
CA ARG A 74 -1.76 -6.45 0.58
C ARG A 74 -1.75 -7.79 -0.16
N CYS A 75 -1.18 -7.82 -1.36
CA CYS A 75 -1.06 -9.06 -2.12
C CYS A 75 -0.20 -10.07 -1.35
N PRO A 76 -0.68 -11.30 -1.10
CA PRO A 76 0.12 -12.33 -0.43
C PRO A 76 1.40 -12.72 -1.19
N ILE A 77 2.49 -12.95 -0.45
CA ILE A 77 3.80 -13.34 -1.01
C ILE A 77 3.71 -14.54 -1.97
N ARG A 78 2.96 -15.59 -1.60
CA ARG A 78 2.77 -16.79 -2.45
C ARG A 78 2.15 -16.49 -3.82
N ILE A 79 1.39 -15.40 -3.95
CA ILE A 79 0.85 -14.94 -5.24
C ILE A 79 1.92 -14.15 -5.99
N LEU A 80 2.65 -13.26 -5.30
CA LEU A 80 3.75 -12.48 -5.89
C LEU A 80 4.86 -13.37 -6.45
N ASP A 81 5.16 -14.49 -5.78
CA ASP A 81 6.22 -15.42 -6.18
C ASP A 81 5.86 -16.27 -7.40
N LEU A 82 4.58 -16.29 -7.81
CA LEU A 82 4.14 -16.93 -9.04
C LEU A 82 4.25 -16.01 -10.27
N LEU A 83 4.42 -14.71 -10.08
CA LEU A 83 4.40 -13.74 -11.16
C LEU A 83 5.67 -13.82 -12.02
N THR A 84 5.52 -13.67 -13.33
CA THR A 84 6.66 -13.62 -14.24
C THR A 84 7.61 -12.48 -13.84
N PRO A 85 8.93 -12.71 -13.81
CA PRO A 85 9.90 -11.65 -13.55
C PRO A 85 9.70 -10.47 -14.50
N LEU A 86 9.76 -9.26 -13.96
CA LEU A 86 9.63 -8.05 -14.77
C LEU A 86 10.87 -7.89 -15.65
N SER A 87 10.67 -7.51 -16.90
CA SER A 87 11.76 -7.09 -17.77
C SER A 87 12.48 -5.89 -17.17
N THR A 88 13.77 -5.75 -17.46
CA THR A 88 14.49 -4.52 -17.17
C THR A 88 13.96 -3.43 -18.10
N CYS A 89 13.45 -2.34 -17.53
CA CYS A 89 13.22 -1.11 -18.29
C CYS A 89 14.45 -0.21 -18.11
N SER A 90 14.79 0.58 -19.14
CA SER A 90 15.89 1.56 -19.09
C SER A 90 15.69 2.67 -18.06
N HIS A 91 14.57 2.67 -17.32
CA HIS A 91 14.25 3.63 -16.27
C HIS A 91 14.97 3.38 -14.92
N ASP A 92 16.06 2.62 -14.89
CA ASP A 92 16.98 2.53 -13.73
C ASP A 92 17.86 3.80 -13.57
N GLN A 93 17.53 4.89 -14.28
CA GLN A 93 18.12 6.23 -14.14
C GLN A 93 17.06 7.17 -13.53
N GLU A 94 17.46 8.18 -12.76
CA GLU A 94 16.52 9.11 -12.13
C GLU A 94 15.77 9.92 -13.22
N TYR A 95 14.46 9.72 -13.36
CA TYR A 95 13.61 10.50 -14.30
C TYR A 95 12.65 11.41 -13.53
N CYS A 96 12.39 12.60 -14.06
CA CYS A 96 11.39 13.50 -13.48
C CYS A 96 9.98 13.11 -13.96
N ARG A 97 9.09 12.80 -13.00
CA ARG A 97 7.73 12.27 -13.23
C ARG A 97 6.80 13.17 -14.05
N LEU A 98 7.06 14.48 -14.15
CA LEU A 98 6.22 15.41 -14.92
C LEU A 98 6.73 15.70 -16.33
N CYS A 99 8.04 15.56 -16.56
CA CYS A 99 8.70 16.08 -17.76
C CYS A 99 9.11 14.99 -18.76
N ASN A 100 9.13 13.72 -18.33
CA ASN A 100 9.60 12.58 -19.13
C ASN A 100 10.97 12.84 -19.80
N ALA A 101 11.84 13.58 -19.11
CA ALA A 101 13.17 13.94 -19.58
C ALA A 101 14.24 13.24 -18.75
N GLU A 102 15.31 12.83 -19.44
CA GLU A 102 16.52 12.24 -18.85
C GLU A 102 17.21 13.26 -17.95
N ILE A 103 17.60 12.84 -16.73
CA ILE A 103 18.34 13.67 -15.79
C ILE A 103 19.78 13.18 -15.76
N THR A 104 20.71 14.04 -16.15
CA THR A 104 22.16 13.74 -16.07
C THR A 104 22.70 14.26 -14.73
N PRO A 105 23.37 13.43 -13.92
CA PRO A 105 24.01 13.91 -12.69
C PRO A 105 25.19 14.81 -13.05
N ALA A 106 25.07 16.11 -12.78
CA ALA A 106 26.17 17.06 -12.79
C ALA A 106 26.49 17.44 -11.35
N ASP A 107 27.63 16.98 -10.83
CA ASP A 107 28.35 17.50 -9.66
C ASP A 107 27.48 18.04 -8.51
N GLY A 108 26.50 17.25 -8.04
CA GLY A 108 25.69 17.59 -6.88
C GLY A 108 24.74 18.78 -7.05
N GLN A 109 24.48 19.25 -8.27
CA GLN A 109 23.49 20.30 -8.55
C GLN A 109 22.56 19.96 -9.73
N TRP A 110 21.26 19.92 -9.44
CA TRP A 110 20.19 19.67 -10.40
C TRP A 110 19.89 20.95 -11.20
N LEU A 111 20.48 21.12 -12.38
CA LEU A 111 20.17 22.23 -13.29
C LEU A 111 19.15 21.78 -14.35
N SER A 112 17.88 22.18 -14.20
CA SER A 112 17.02 22.35 -15.38
C SER A 112 17.43 23.66 -16.05
N HIS A 113 17.48 23.71 -17.39
CA HIS A 113 17.82 24.92 -18.15
C HIS A 113 16.82 26.05 -17.83
N ALA A 114 17.11 26.84 -16.79
CA ALA A 114 16.35 28.04 -16.47
C ALA A 114 16.48 29.02 -17.65
N ARG A 115 15.40 29.74 -17.97
CA ARG A 115 15.52 30.87 -18.90
C ARG A 115 16.52 31.88 -18.31
N PRO A 116 17.35 32.55 -19.13
CA PRO A 116 18.48 33.37 -18.65
C PRO A 116 18.16 34.46 -17.60
N ALA A 117 16.89 34.81 -17.39
CA ALA A 117 16.46 35.91 -16.54
C ALA A 117 15.93 35.52 -15.14
N GLN A 118 15.83 34.22 -14.79
CA GLN A 118 15.30 33.79 -13.48
C GLN A 118 16.42 33.45 -12.49
N ARG A 119 16.38 34.05 -11.28
CA ARG A 119 17.21 33.68 -10.12
C ARG A 119 16.33 32.98 -9.07
N PRO A 120 16.59 31.72 -8.69
CA PRO A 120 15.79 31.04 -7.67
C PRO A 120 16.13 31.54 -6.25
N GLU A 121 15.10 31.73 -5.42
CA GLU A 121 15.21 32.27 -4.04
C GLU A 121 15.50 31.21 -2.96
N VAL A 122 15.41 29.91 -3.27
CA VAL A 122 15.61 28.82 -2.29
C VAL A 122 16.46 27.71 -2.90
N ALA A 123 17.45 27.20 -2.14
CA ALA A 123 18.28 26.08 -2.55
C ALA A 123 17.52 24.75 -2.50
N GLY A 124 17.46 24.02 -3.62
CA GLY A 124 16.81 22.72 -3.75
C GLY A 124 16.46 22.37 -5.20
N PRO A 125 16.23 21.09 -5.54
CA PRO A 125 15.94 20.65 -6.90
C PRO A 125 14.62 21.26 -7.41
N ARG A 126 14.65 21.91 -8.59
CA ARG A 126 13.45 22.38 -9.31
C ARG A 126 13.44 21.84 -10.73
N CYS A 127 12.41 21.08 -11.09
CA CYS A 127 12.06 20.82 -12.48
C CYS A 127 10.86 21.70 -12.87
N TYR A 128 11.05 22.57 -13.86
CA TYR A 128 9.98 23.36 -14.47
C TYR A 128 9.46 22.65 -15.74
N SER A 129 8.71 21.55 -15.60
CA SER A 129 7.77 21.18 -16.66
C SER A 129 6.37 21.59 -16.22
N GLY A 130 5.89 22.69 -16.78
CA GLY A 130 4.52 23.12 -16.62
C GLY A 130 3.56 22.02 -17.08
N TYR A 131 2.53 21.75 -16.30
CA TYR A 131 1.39 21.01 -16.81
C TYR A 131 0.73 21.83 -17.95
N PRO A 132 0.27 21.18 -19.03
CA PRO A 132 -0.76 21.75 -19.87
C PRO A 132 -2.10 21.65 -19.11
N TYR A 133 -2.96 22.65 -19.30
CA TYR A 133 -4.33 22.80 -18.76
C TYR A 133 -4.46 23.50 -17.40
N GLY A 134 -4.31 24.83 -17.45
CA GLY A 134 -5.38 25.75 -17.04
C GLY A 134 -5.90 25.65 -15.61
N ALA A 135 -5.05 25.92 -14.62
CA ALA A 135 -5.51 26.46 -13.33
C ALA A 135 -4.43 27.41 -12.80
N ASN A 136 -4.74 28.70 -12.77
CA ASN A 136 -3.91 29.69 -12.09
C ASN A 136 -4.02 29.41 -10.58
N ALA A 137 -2.99 28.83 -9.97
CA ALA A 137 -2.81 28.93 -8.53
C ALA A 137 -2.51 30.40 -8.21
N PRO A 138 -3.23 31.06 -7.28
CA PRO A 138 -3.02 32.48 -6.97
C PRO A 138 -1.67 32.76 -6.30
N ASP A 139 -1.04 31.72 -5.78
CA ASP A 139 0.20 31.78 -5.03
C ASP A 139 1.21 30.93 -5.80
N GLY A 140 2.24 31.54 -6.39
CA GLY A 140 3.16 30.96 -7.37
C GLY A 140 4.08 29.82 -6.89
N GLY A 141 3.55 28.85 -6.14
CA GLY A 141 4.21 27.60 -5.80
C GLY A 141 4.14 26.62 -6.97
N ALA A 142 5.24 26.46 -7.69
CA ALA A 142 5.45 25.27 -8.53
C ALA A 142 5.48 24.01 -7.64
N PRO A 143 5.03 22.84 -8.13
CA PRO A 143 5.02 21.63 -7.31
C PRO A 143 6.44 21.24 -6.88
N PHE A 144 6.62 21.06 -5.58
CA PHE A 144 7.81 20.43 -5.00
C PHE A 144 7.85 18.96 -5.45
N HIS A 145 8.99 18.50 -5.96
CA HIS A 145 9.24 17.09 -6.26
C HIS A 145 10.23 16.52 -5.25
N GLU A 146 9.83 15.46 -4.56
CA GLU A 146 10.74 14.65 -3.74
C GLU A 146 11.51 13.67 -4.64
N PRO A 147 12.82 13.47 -4.43
CA PRO A 147 13.58 12.37 -5.03
C PRO A 147 12.94 11.01 -4.67
N GLY A 148 13.01 10.04 -5.58
CA GLY A 148 12.49 8.68 -5.33
C GLY A 148 11.14 8.35 -6.01
N GLY A 149 10.80 9.06 -7.07
CA GLY A 149 9.59 8.78 -7.83
C GLY A 149 9.73 7.63 -8.85
N THR A 150 8.90 6.61 -8.77
CA THR A 150 8.72 5.55 -9.78
C THR A 150 8.26 6.12 -11.12
N ALA A 151 8.95 5.74 -12.21
CA ALA A 151 8.68 6.20 -13.57
C ALA A 151 7.26 5.85 -14.04
N THR A 152 6.70 6.60 -14.98
CA THR A 152 5.32 6.48 -15.48
C THR A 152 5.08 5.32 -16.44
N CYS A 153 5.88 4.25 -16.37
CA CYS A 153 5.69 3.07 -17.23
C CYS A 153 5.15 1.87 -16.45
N SER A 154 4.48 0.97 -17.17
CA SER A 154 3.86 -0.24 -16.65
C SER A 154 4.82 -1.13 -15.84
N THR A 155 6.04 -1.30 -16.33
CA THR A 155 7.07 -2.12 -15.65
C THR A 155 7.51 -1.51 -14.32
N CYS A 156 7.71 -0.19 -14.26
CA CYS A 156 8.06 0.50 -13.01
C CYS A 156 6.91 0.47 -12.00
N TRP A 157 5.66 0.66 -12.47
CA TRP A 157 4.48 0.53 -11.63
C TRP A 157 4.30 -0.87 -11.06
N ALA A 158 4.52 -1.91 -11.88
CA ALA A 158 4.48 -3.28 -11.40
C ALA A 158 5.59 -3.56 -10.38
N ARG A 159 6.82 -3.07 -10.61
CA ARG A 159 7.95 -3.25 -9.68
C ARG A 159 7.64 -2.62 -8.32
N ASP A 160 7.29 -1.34 -8.35
CA ASP A 160 6.92 -0.55 -7.16
C ASP A 160 5.76 -1.20 -6.38
N TRP A 161 4.72 -1.65 -7.07
CA TRP A 161 3.61 -2.35 -6.43
C TRP A 161 4.05 -3.68 -5.78
N ARG A 162 4.85 -4.50 -6.48
CA ARG A 162 5.38 -5.76 -5.94
C ARG A 162 6.26 -5.51 -4.72
N ASP A 163 7.12 -4.49 -4.77
CA ASP A 163 8.01 -4.11 -3.66
C ASP A 163 7.22 -3.62 -2.44
N ARG A 164 6.21 -2.76 -2.64
CA ARG A 164 5.29 -2.37 -1.56
C ARG A 164 4.58 -3.58 -0.96
N CYS A 165 4.13 -4.52 -1.78
CA CYS A 165 3.48 -5.73 -1.28
C CYS A 165 4.41 -6.59 -0.41
N ARG A 166 5.66 -6.78 -0.85
CA ARG A 166 6.68 -7.50 -0.08
C ARG A 166 6.99 -6.81 1.24
N ALA A 167 7.26 -5.50 1.20
CA ALA A 167 7.50 -4.70 2.39
C ALA A 167 6.31 -4.75 3.37
N ASN A 168 5.07 -4.70 2.87
CA ASN A 168 3.90 -4.84 3.72
C ASN A 168 3.80 -6.23 4.37
N ALA A 169 4.07 -7.31 3.63
CA ALA A 169 4.07 -8.67 4.18
C ALA A 169 5.15 -8.87 5.25
N GLU A 170 6.33 -8.28 5.07
CA GLU A 170 7.40 -8.26 6.07
C GLU A 170 6.97 -7.52 7.33
N ARG A 171 6.43 -6.29 7.19
CA ARG A 171 5.87 -5.53 8.32
C ARG A 171 4.82 -6.34 9.07
N GLU A 172 3.88 -6.99 8.38
CA GLU A 172 2.86 -7.83 9.02
C GLU A 172 3.46 -9.04 9.74
N THR A 173 4.49 -9.67 9.17
CA THR A 173 5.18 -10.82 9.78
C THR A 173 5.92 -10.41 11.04
N GLN A 174 6.62 -9.27 11.01
CA GLN A 174 7.28 -8.70 12.17
C GLN A 174 6.27 -8.34 13.27
N ALA A 175 5.17 -7.68 12.91
CA ALA A 175 4.06 -7.35 13.81
C ALA A 175 3.48 -8.60 14.50
N ARG A 176 3.21 -9.66 13.73
CA ARG A 176 2.71 -10.94 14.26
C ARG A 176 3.74 -11.62 15.17
N THR A 177 5.01 -11.58 14.80
CA THR A 177 6.11 -12.18 15.59
C THR A 177 6.27 -11.45 16.92
N ARG A 178 6.30 -10.11 16.89
CA ARG A 178 6.28 -9.27 18.09
C ARG A 178 5.07 -9.56 18.96
N ALA A 179 3.88 -9.66 18.39
CA ALA A 179 2.69 -9.96 19.15
C ALA A 179 2.65 -11.38 19.76
N ARG A 180 3.47 -12.33 19.28
CA ARG A 180 3.62 -13.65 19.91
C ARG A 180 4.41 -13.60 21.22
N THR A 181 5.16 -12.52 21.49
CA THR A 181 5.86 -12.34 22.78
C THR A 181 4.91 -11.84 23.87
N VAL A 182 3.81 -11.19 23.49
CA VAL A 182 2.79 -10.68 24.42
C VAL A 182 2.00 -11.85 25.01
N ARG A 183 2.03 -11.96 26.34
CA ARG A 183 1.33 -12.99 27.12
C ARG A 183 0.15 -12.38 27.88
N PRO A 184 -0.90 -13.17 28.20
CA PRO A 184 -1.94 -12.72 29.12
C PRO A 184 -1.34 -12.09 30.38
N GLY A 185 -1.84 -10.92 30.78
CA GLY A 185 -1.32 -10.10 31.87
C GLY A 185 -0.31 -9.02 31.46
N THR A 186 0.18 -9.02 30.21
CA THR A 186 1.12 -7.99 29.73
C THR A 186 0.42 -6.64 29.59
N CYS A 187 0.96 -5.58 30.16
CA CYS A 187 0.46 -4.23 29.96
C CYS A 187 1.05 -3.65 28.66
N LEU A 188 0.18 -3.15 27.79
CA LEU A 188 0.53 -2.51 26.54
C LEU A 188 0.07 -1.06 26.56
N ARG A 189 0.98 -0.14 26.18
CA ARG A 189 0.64 1.25 25.89
C ARG A 189 0.65 1.45 24.39
N PHE A 190 -0.49 1.80 23.81
CA PHE A 190 -0.62 2.16 22.41
C PHE A 190 -0.13 3.60 22.18
N THR A 191 0.55 3.82 21.07
CA THR A 191 1.16 5.14 20.75
C THR A 191 0.10 6.20 20.46
N ARG A 192 -1.09 5.78 20.03
CA ARG A 192 -2.25 6.64 19.81
C ARG A 192 -3.34 6.27 20.82
N PRO A 193 -3.83 7.23 21.62
CA PRO A 193 -4.98 7.01 22.48
C PRO A 193 -6.19 6.55 21.66
N MET A 194 -6.93 5.58 22.19
CA MET A 194 -8.14 5.06 21.58
C MET A 194 -9.37 5.66 22.27
N GLN A 195 -10.29 6.16 21.46
CA GLN A 195 -11.60 6.60 21.93
C GLN A 195 -12.61 5.45 21.84
N PHE A 196 -13.37 5.25 22.92
CA PHE A 196 -14.37 4.19 23.01
C PHE A 196 -15.79 4.75 22.99
N SER A 197 -16.77 3.88 22.71
CA SER A 197 -18.20 4.24 22.60
C SER A 197 -18.81 4.81 23.89
N ASN A 198 -18.12 4.68 25.02
CA ASN A 198 -18.50 5.24 26.31
C ASN A 198 -17.91 6.66 26.55
N GLY A 199 -17.21 7.24 25.57
CA GLY A 199 -16.56 8.55 25.67
C GLY A 199 -15.21 8.54 26.39
N GLU A 200 -14.72 7.39 26.85
CA GLU A 200 -13.40 7.29 27.46
C GLU A 200 -12.31 7.30 26.38
N GLU A 201 -11.21 7.99 26.68
CA GLU A 201 -9.97 7.96 25.90
C GLU A 201 -8.89 7.28 26.75
N ARG A 202 -8.31 6.19 26.23
CA ARG A 202 -7.25 5.44 26.93
C ARG A 202 -6.22 4.91 25.94
N ASP A 203 -4.98 4.85 26.37
CA ASP A 203 -3.86 4.31 25.60
C ASP A 203 -3.26 3.04 26.21
N THR A 204 -3.51 2.77 27.49
CA THR A 204 -2.83 1.71 28.25
C THR A 204 -3.82 0.63 28.69
N PHE A 205 -3.49 -0.63 28.38
CA PHE A 205 -4.35 -1.78 28.65
C PHE A 205 -3.56 -3.05 28.98
N THR A 206 -4.14 -3.89 29.83
CA THR A 206 -3.63 -5.22 30.12
C THR A 206 -4.19 -6.22 29.12
N PHE A 207 -3.32 -6.90 28.38
CA PHE A 207 -3.71 -7.94 27.42
C PHE A 207 -4.25 -9.16 28.15
N GLU A 208 -5.48 -9.59 27.83
CA GLU A 208 -6.03 -10.84 28.37
C GLU A 208 -5.85 -11.99 27.37
N THR A 209 -6.47 -11.88 26.20
CA THR A 209 -6.43 -12.94 25.18
C THR A 209 -6.88 -12.40 23.83
N ARG A 210 -6.36 -12.97 22.73
CA ARG A 210 -6.71 -12.63 21.34
C ARG A 210 -6.71 -11.12 21.06
N SER A 211 -7.85 -10.46 21.23
CA SER A 211 -8.10 -9.04 20.97
C SER A 211 -8.85 -8.38 22.14
N THR A 212 -8.87 -9.03 23.29
CA THR A 212 -9.53 -8.59 24.51
C THR A 212 -8.48 -8.07 25.49
N PHE A 213 -8.78 -6.91 26.03
CA PHE A 213 -7.93 -6.13 26.90
C PHE A 213 -8.73 -5.70 28.13
N ARG A 214 -8.07 -5.52 29.25
CA ARG A 214 -8.64 -4.97 30.48
C ARG A 214 -8.01 -3.62 30.78
N SER A 215 -8.78 -2.72 31.38
CA SER A 215 -8.22 -1.52 32.00
C SER A 215 -7.19 -1.91 33.08
N PRO A 216 -6.09 -1.18 33.25
CA PRO A 216 -5.19 -1.36 34.38
C PRO A 216 -5.86 -1.00 35.72
N ASP A 217 -6.70 0.04 35.72
CA ASP A 217 -7.26 0.65 36.94
C ASP A 217 -8.69 0.18 37.27
N SER A 218 -9.31 -0.59 36.38
CA SER A 218 -10.70 -1.04 36.54
C SER A 218 -10.93 -2.42 35.95
N ASP A 219 -12.02 -3.10 36.32
CA ASP A 219 -12.36 -4.41 35.75
C ASP A 219 -13.02 -4.32 34.35
N ARG A 220 -12.96 -3.14 33.72
CA ARG A 220 -13.60 -2.91 32.41
C ARG A 220 -12.79 -3.58 31.30
N ARG A 221 -13.48 -4.26 30.38
CA ARG A 221 -12.88 -4.92 29.22
C ARG A 221 -13.16 -4.19 27.92
N TYR A 222 -12.17 -4.18 27.04
CA TYR A 222 -12.20 -3.57 25.73
C TYR A 222 -11.79 -4.60 24.67
N ARG A 223 -12.50 -4.59 23.54
CA ARG A 223 -12.12 -5.38 22.37
C ARG A 223 -11.41 -4.50 21.37
N ILE A 224 -10.11 -4.70 21.22
CA ILE A 224 -9.26 -3.97 20.26
C ILE A 224 -8.89 -4.93 19.13
N PRO A 225 -9.71 -5.05 18.06
CA PRO A 225 -9.41 -5.92 16.95
C PRO A 225 -8.16 -5.44 16.21
N ARG A 226 -7.40 -6.37 15.64
CA ARG A 226 -6.23 -6.08 14.78
C ARG A 226 -5.13 -5.23 15.45
N TRP A 227 -5.11 -5.18 16.78
CA TRP A 227 -4.08 -4.48 17.58
C TRP A 227 -2.64 -4.86 17.24
N ARG A 228 -2.44 -6.05 16.66
CA ARG A 228 -1.11 -6.56 16.28
C ARG A 228 -0.54 -5.92 15.02
N THR A 229 -1.40 -5.50 14.09
CA THR A 229 -0.98 -5.08 12.73
C THR A 229 -1.33 -3.64 12.42
N ASP A 230 -2.36 -3.08 13.06
CA ASP A 230 -2.87 -1.75 12.73
C ASP A 230 -2.47 -0.68 13.75
N TYR A 231 -1.81 -1.07 14.84
CA TYR A 231 -1.45 -0.17 15.91
C TYR A 231 -0.03 -0.42 16.40
N ASP A 232 0.68 0.67 16.65
CA ASP A 232 1.97 0.65 17.33
C ASP A 232 1.75 0.70 18.84
N TYR A 233 2.44 -0.18 19.56
CA TYR A 233 2.36 -0.29 21.01
C TYR A 233 3.74 -0.56 21.60
N GLU A 234 3.87 -0.30 22.89
CA GLU A 234 5.02 -0.63 23.71
C GLU A 234 4.57 -1.54 24.86
N ILE A 235 5.41 -2.51 25.21
CA ILE A 235 5.18 -3.33 26.40
C ILE A 235 5.66 -2.49 27.58
N VAL A 236 4.74 -2.14 28.47
CA VAL A 236 5.04 -1.37 29.69
C VAL A 236 4.99 -2.30 30.89
N ASN A 237 5.91 -2.09 31.84
CA ASN A 237 5.79 -2.74 33.14
C ASN A 237 4.62 -2.08 33.89
N PRO A 238 3.73 -2.84 34.54
CA PRO A 238 2.68 -2.23 35.35
C PRO A 238 3.34 -1.38 36.43
N THR A 239 3.07 -0.07 36.41
CA THR A 239 3.47 0.84 37.47
C THR A 239 2.89 0.28 38.77
N GLN A 240 3.74 -0.22 39.66
CA GLN A 240 3.32 -0.58 41.02
C GLN A 240 2.82 0.71 41.67
N SER A 241 1.50 0.79 41.87
CA SER A 241 0.85 1.79 42.73
C SER A 241 0.19 1.05 43.88
#